data_AF-A0A2Z5J659-F1
#
_entry.id   AF-A0A2Z5J659-F1
#
_cell.length_a   1.000
_cell.length_b   1.000
_cell.length_c   1.000
_cell.angle_alpha   90.00
_cell.angle_beta   90.00
_cell.angle_gamma   90.00
#
_symmetry.space_group_name_H-M   'P 1'
#
loop_
_entity.id
_entity.type
_entity.pdbx_description
1 polymer ?
#
loop_
_entity_poly.entity_id
_entity_poly.type
_entity_poly.pdbx_seq_one_letter_code
_entity_poly.pdbx_strand_id
1 'polypeptide(L)'
;MSEEPVFIQSKLGTSRYVYNHRNPVGLALIILTPLVALGVLFGMQAESTWSEGELRDAVRKGVQDLGGKRHYTSLEGNRGFLIAEAIRESGIGPGHGVDTREEEGGGYTVSTEDTETEYCVRITLTLDEQPPVVFPGADDRPPPDPGMLAFYLSHATFSKGSCH
;
A
#
# COMPACT_ATOMS: atom_id res chain seq x y z
N MET A 1 -37.38 -34.13 17.27
CA MET A 1 -37.07 -32.73 17.66
C MET A 1 -38.14 -31.87 17.03
N SER A 2 -38.98 -31.21 17.83
CA SER A 2 -40.08 -30.41 17.28
C SER A 2 -39.53 -29.23 16.49
N GLU A 3 -39.84 -29.18 15.20
CA GLU A 3 -39.58 -28.04 14.33
C GLU A 3 -40.54 -26.92 14.70
N GLU A 4 -40.18 -26.18 15.76
CA GLU A 4 -40.96 -25.03 16.16
C GLU A 4 -40.83 -23.96 15.05
N PRO A 5 -41.94 -23.46 14.49
CA PRO A 5 -41.87 -22.56 13.34
C PRO A 5 -41.36 -21.18 13.76
N VAL A 6 -40.51 -20.57 12.91
CA VAL A 6 -39.90 -19.24 13.16
C VAL A 6 -40.95 -18.13 13.13
N PHE A 7 -41.99 -18.32 12.32
CA PHE A 7 -43.14 -17.43 12.22
C PHE A 7 -44.40 -18.16 12.64
N ILE A 8 -45.14 -17.57 13.57
CA ILE A 8 -46.43 -18.07 14.05
C ILE A 8 -47.55 -17.11 13.62
N GLN A 9 -48.68 -17.66 13.21
CA GLN A 9 -49.84 -16.85 12.82
C GLN A 9 -50.43 -16.15 14.05
N SER A 10 -50.69 -14.85 13.95
CA SER A 10 -51.32 -14.04 14.98
C SER A 10 -52.72 -14.60 15.30
N LYS A 11 -52.98 -14.92 16.58
CA LYS A 11 -54.29 -15.37 17.06
C LYS A 11 -55.33 -14.25 17.19
N LEU A 12 -54.94 -13.00 16.91
CA LEU A 12 -55.75 -11.79 17.09
C LEU A 12 -56.58 -11.41 15.84
N GLY A 13 -57.05 -12.40 15.07
CA GLY A 13 -57.96 -12.18 13.93
C GLY A 13 -57.35 -11.48 12.70
N THR A 14 -56.08 -11.13 12.75
CA THR A 14 -55.30 -10.64 11.61
C THR A 14 -54.41 -11.78 11.12
N SER A 15 -54.48 -12.15 9.83
CA SER A 15 -53.61 -13.16 9.22
C SER A 15 -52.14 -12.69 9.09
N ARG A 16 -51.61 -12.02 10.10
CA ARG A 16 -50.21 -11.60 10.17
C ARG A 16 -49.38 -12.69 10.81
N TYR A 17 -48.25 -12.97 10.18
CA TYR A 17 -47.20 -13.79 10.75
C TYR A 17 -46.39 -12.94 11.73
N VAL A 18 -46.20 -13.44 12.95
CA VAL A 18 -45.44 -12.79 14.03
C VAL A 18 -44.24 -13.66 14.36
N TYR A 19 -43.11 -13.02 14.65
CA TYR A 19 -41.90 -13.71 15.04
C TYR A 19 -42.10 -14.48 16.35
N ASN A 20 -41.78 -15.78 16.34
CA ASN A 20 -41.82 -16.61 17.53
C ASN A 20 -40.54 -16.41 18.35
N HIS A 21 -40.61 -15.56 19.37
CA HIS A 21 -39.50 -15.30 20.31
C HIS A 21 -38.99 -16.54 21.05
N ARG A 22 -39.75 -17.64 21.07
CA ARG A 22 -39.35 -18.91 21.70
C ARG A 22 -38.63 -19.85 20.75
N ASN A 23 -38.52 -19.50 19.47
CA ASN A 23 -37.79 -20.31 18.50
C ASN A 23 -36.27 -20.13 18.69
N PRO A 24 -35.54 -21.19 19.11
CA PRO A 24 -34.11 -21.11 19.35
C PRO A 24 -33.30 -20.83 18.07
N VAL A 25 -33.79 -21.28 16.91
CA VAL A 25 -33.14 -21.05 15.61
C VAL A 25 -33.27 -19.59 15.19
N GLY A 26 -34.45 -19.00 15.36
CA GLY A 26 -34.67 -17.57 15.10
C GLY A 26 -33.77 -16.70 15.98
N LEU A 27 -33.69 -17.01 17.28
CA LEU A 27 -32.86 -16.27 18.22
C LEU A 27 -31.37 -16.41 17.87
N ALA A 28 -30.93 -17.63 17.52
CA ALA A 28 -29.58 -17.87 17.06
C ALA A 28 -29.23 -17.05 15.81
N LEU A 29 -30.13 -16.99 14.82
CA LEU A 29 -29.92 -16.17 13.62
C LEU A 29 -29.85 -14.68 13.94
N ILE A 30 -30.69 -14.17 14.85
CA ILE A 30 -30.66 -12.75 15.27
C ILE A 30 -29.31 -12.38 15.92
N ILE A 31 -28.67 -13.31 16.63
CA ILE A 31 -27.36 -13.07 17.28
C ILE A 31 -26.21 -13.32 16.31
N LEU A 32 -26.27 -14.40 15.54
CA LEU A 32 -25.20 -14.81 14.62
C LEU A 32 -25.04 -13.82 13.46
N THR A 33 -26.16 -13.34 12.91
CA THR A 33 -26.14 -12.42 11.75
C THR A 33 -25.34 -11.15 12.03
N PRO A 34 -25.58 -10.37 13.10
CA PRO A 34 -24.78 -9.18 13.38
C PRO A 34 -23.34 -9.52 13.75
N LEU A 35 -23.06 -10.65 14.42
CA LEU A 35 -21.69 -11.05 14.72
C LEU A 35 -20.90 -11.35 13.45
N VAL A 36 -21.48 -12.08 12.50
CA VAL A 36 -20.86 -12.36 11.20
C VAL A 36 -20.72 -11.07 10.40
N ALA A 37 -21.75 -10.22 10.36
CA ALA A 37 -21.70 -8.95 9.65
C ALA A 37 -20.60 -8.04 10.21
N LEU A 38 -20.51 -7.89 11.53
CA LEU A 38 -19.45 -7.13 12.19
C LEU A 38 -18.08 -7.75 11.93
N GLY A 39 -17.95 -9.07 12.02
CA GLY A 39 -16.68 -9.76 11.74
C GLY A 39 -16.18 -9.52 10.32
N VAL A 40 -17.07 -9.60 9.32
CA VAL A 40 -16.73 -9.31 7.92
C VAL A 40 -16.33 -7.84 7.74
N LEU A 41 -17.09 -6.90 8.31
CA LEU A 41 -16.79 -5.47 8.21
C LEU A 41 -15.43 -5.12 8.83
N PHE A 42 -15.12 -5.68 10.01
CA PHE A 42 -13.82 -5.49 10.67
C PHE A 42 -12.67 -6.10 9.86
N GLY A 43 -12.88 -7.28 9.26
CA GLY A 43 -11.89 -7.92 8.40
C GLY A 43 -11.57 -7.08 7.16
N MET A 44 -12.61 -6.59 6.48
CA MET A 44 -12.45 -5.73 5.30
C MET A 44 -11.72 -4.42 5.63
N GLN A 45 -12.00 -3.83 6.80
CA GLN A 45 -11.33 -2.61 7.23
C GLN A 45 -9.84 -2.85 7.53
N ALA A 46 -9.49 -3.96 8.18
CA ALA A 46 -8.10 -4.28 8.48
C ALA A 46 -7.25 -4.51 7.22
N GLU A 47 -7.84 -5.09 6.17
CA GLU A 47 -7.17 -5.26 4.87
C GLU A 47 -7.03 -3.95 4.08
N SER A 48 -7.80 -2.91 4.43
CA SER A 48 -7.86 -1.64 3.72
C SER A 48 -7.11 -0.50 4.41
N THR A 49 -6.39 -0.76 5.49
CA THR A 49 -5.67 0.29 6.25
C THR A 49 -4.23 -0.13 6.47
N TRP A 50 -3.29 0.80 6.31
CA TRP A 50 -1.90 0.53 6.67
C TRP A 50 -1.73 0.39 8.18
N SER A 51 -1.05 -0.68 8.63
CA SER A 51 -0.44 -0.70 9.95
C SER A 51 0.99 -0.12 9.94
N GLU A 52 1.48 0.36 11.10
CA GLU A 52 2.86 0.87 11.22
C GLU A 52 3.91 -0.19 10.85
N GLY A 53 3.61 -1.47 11.12
CA GLY A 53 4.47 -2.59 10.80
C GLY A 53 4.52 -2.87 9.30
N GLU A 54 3.36 -2.91 8.65
CA GLU A 54 3.27 -3.10 7.20
C GLU A 54 3.94 -1.96 6.45
N LEU A 55 3.71 -0.70 6.86
CA LEU A 55 4.37 0.45 6.23
C LEU A 55 5.89 0.33 6.36
N ARG A 56 6.39 -0.06 7.54
CA ARG A 56 7.82 -0.26 7.76
C ARG A 56 8.41 -1.33 6.84
N ASP A 57 7.74 -2.46 6.73
CA ASP A 57 8.22 -3.60 5.97
C ASP A 57 8.08 -3.34 4.45
N ALA A 58 7.03 -2.65 4.01
CA ALA A 58 6.84 -2.21 2.64
C ALA A 58 7.90 -1.17 2.23
N VAL A 59 8.18 -0.17 3.07
CA VAL A 59 9.26 0.81 2.84
C VAL A 59 10.61 0.10 2.78
N ARG A 60 10.92 -0.78 3.74
CA ARG A 60 12.18 -1.53 3.76
C ARG A 60 12.35 -2.34 2.48
N LYS A 61 11.33 -3.10 2.09
CA LYS A 61 11.35 -3.95 0.91
C LYS A 61 11.42 -3.13 -0.38
N GLY A 62 10.59 -2.10 -0.51
CA GLY A 62 10.61 -1.19 -1.65
C GLY A 62 11.97 -0.52 -1.85
N VAL A 63 12.61 -0.06 -0.77
CA VAL A 63 13.96 0.54 -0.82
C VAL A 63 15.02 -0.50 -1.21
N GLN A 64 14.90 -1.73 -0.71
CA GLN A 64 15.76 -2.83 -1.09
C GLN A 64 15.62 -3.18 -2.59
N ASP A 65 14.38 -3.25 -3.08
CA ASP A 65 14.07 -3.56 -4.48
C ASP A 65 14.44 -2.41 -5.43
N LEU A 66 14.45 -1.18 -4.93
CA LEU A 66 14.96 -0.01 -5.63
C LEU A 66 16.49 -0.04 -5.75
N GLY A 67 17.19 -0.66 -4.79
CA GLY A 67 18.64 -0.79 -4.81
C GLY A 67 19.14 -1.60 -6.02
N GLY A 68 19.86 -0.95 -6.93
CA GLY A 68 20.42 -1.57 -8.13
C GLY A 68 19.43 -1.75 -9.29
N LYS A 69 18.19 -1.25 -9.15
CA LYS A 69 17.22 -1.24 -10.25
C LYS A 69 17.60 -0.17 -11.27
N ARG A 70 17.39 -0.49 -12.56
CA ARG A 70 17.64 0.43 -13.68
C ARG A 70 16.38 1.18 -14.05
N HIS A 71 16.53 2.49 -14.20
CA HIS A 71 15.44 3.40 -14.52
C HIS A 71 15.81 4.26 -15.71
N TYR A 72 14.87 4.46 -16.62
CA TYR A 72 15.01 5.40 -17.72
C TYR A 72 14.36 6.73 -17.31
N THR A 73 15.16 7.68 -16.87
CA THR A 73 14.70 8.95 -16.27
C THR A 73 15.72 10.07 -16.50
N SER A 74 15.39 11.31 -16.15
CA SER A 74 16.34 12.42 -16.02
C SER A 74 16.73 12.64 -14.55
N LEU A 75 17.79 13.40 -14.29
CA LEU A 75 18.23 13.74 -12.93
C LEU A 75 17.42 14.88 -12.31
N GLU A 76 16.84 15.75 -13.12
CA GLU A 76 16.05 16.92 -12.68
C GLU A 76 14.60 16.59 -12.26
N GLY A 77 14.11 15.39 -12.60
CA GLY A 77 12.74 14.97 -12.28
C GLY A 77 12.54 14.63 -10.80
N ASN A 78 11.32 14.86 -10.28
CA ASN A 78 10.92 14.39 -8.95
C ASN A 78 10.90 12.85 -8.94
N ARG A 79 11.56 12.25 -7.94
CA ARG A 79 11.80 10.81 -7.84
C ARG A 79 10.85 10.12 -6.85
N GLY A 80 9.89 10.85 -6.28
CA GLY A 80 8.91 10.32 -5.33
C GLY A 80 8.09 9.18 -5.94
N PHE A 81 7.75 9.29 -7.24
CA PHE A 81 7.02 8.23 -7.94
C PHE A 81 7.78 6.90 -7.99
N LEU A 82 9.12 6.91 -8.11
CA LEU A 82 9.93 5.69 -8.12
C LEU A 82 9.87 4.97 -6.77
N ILE A 83 9.84 5.75 -5.68
CA ILE A 83 9.76 5.25 -4.31
C ILE A 83 8.36 4.69 -4.07
N ALA A 84 7.31 5.46 -4.39
CA ALA A 84 5.92 5.04 -4.26
C ALA A 84 5.64 3.76 -5.07
N GLU A 85 6.16 3.67 -6.31
CA GLU A 85 6.03 2.49 -7.16
C GLU A 85 6.73 1.28 -6.56
N ALA A 86 7.98 1.42 -6.10
CA ALA A 86 8.70 0.29 -5.52
C ALA A 86 8.05 -0.22 -4.22
N ILE A 87 7.47 0.67 -3.42
CA ILE A 87 6.69 0.28 -2.23
C ILE A 87 5.42 -0.45 -2.65
N ARG A 88 4.72 0.01 -3.69
CA ARG A 88 3.54 -0.67 -4.23
C ARG A 88 3.88 -2.05 -4.81
N GLU A 89 4.96 -2.16 -5.58
CA GLU A 89 5.47 -3.42 -6.15
C GLU A 89 5.95 -4.41 -5.09
N SER A 90 6.25 -3.94 -3.87
CA SER A 90 6.66 -4.80 -2.75
C SER A 90 5.60 -5.86 -2.40
N GLY A 91 4.33 -5.57 -2.71
CA GLY A 91 3.16 -6.41 -2.43
C GLY A 91 2.79 -6.49 -0.95
N ILE A 92 3.33 -5.58 -0.12
CA ILE A 92 3.06 -5.50 1.32
C ILE A 92 2.13 -4.30 1.56
N GLY A 93 1.06 -4.53 2.33
CA GLY A 93 0.09 -3.51 2.69
C GLY A 93 -1.13 -3.48 1.75
N PRO A 94 -2.04 -2.52 1.97
CA PRO A 94 -3.26 -2.36 1.18
C PRO A 94 -2.96 -1.88 -0.25
N GLY A 95 -3.96 -2.00 -1.12
CA GLY A 95 -3.83 -1.69 -2.55
C GLY A 95 -3.64 -0.20 -2.88
N HIS A 96 -3.98 0.70 -1.96
CA HIS A 96 -3.64 2.12 -2.10
C HIS A 96 -2.18 2.34 -1.70
N GLY A 97 -1.47 3.10 -2.55
CA GLY A 97 -0.05 3.38 -2.36
C GLY A 97 0.22 4.30 -1.16
N VAL A 98 1.45 4.78 -1.09
CA VAL A 98 1.91 5.75 -0.08
C VAL A 98 2.08 7.13 -0.71
N ASP A 99 1.97 8.15 0.12
CA ASP A 99 2.31 9.51 -0.28
C ASP A 99 3.81 9.75 -0.14
N THR A 100 4.40 10.40 -1.15
CA THR A 100 5.82 10.79 -1.14
C THR A 100 5.95 12.28 -1.34
N ARG A 101 6.53 12.98 -0.36
CA ARG A 101 6.80 14.42 -0.41
C ARG A 101 8.30 14.65 -0.50
N GLU A 102 8.72 15.49 -1.45
CA GLU A 102 10.11 15.92 -1.58
C GLU A 102 10.41 17.06 -0.60
N GLU A 103 11.50 16.93 0.15
CA GLU A 103 11.97 17.97 1.07
C GLU A 103 13.21 18.69 0.51
N GLU A 104 13.48 19.91 0.98
CA GLU A 104 14.58 20.76 0.48
C GLU A 104 15.97 20.10 0.54
N GLY A 105 16.17 19.13 1.44
CA GLY A 105 17.39 18.34 1.58
C GLY A 105 17.54 17.18 0.58
N GLY A 106 16.71 17.09 -0.45
CA GLY A 106 16.73 16.04 -1.49
C GLY A 106 16.30 14.65 -1.00
N GLY A 107 15.64 14.60 0.16
CA GLY A 107 15.02 13.39 0.70
C GLY A 107 13.52 13.37 0.43
N TYR A 108 12.93 12.19 0.44
CA TYR A 108 11.51 11.98 0.27
C TYR A 108 10.88 11.46 1.57
N THR A 109 9.97 12.23 2.15
CA THR A 109 9.15 11.78 3.28
C THR A 109 8.03 10.89 2.75
N VAL A 110 7.99 9.64 3.22
CA VAL A 110 6.98 8.64 2.91
C VAL A 110 5.98 8.54 4.06
N SER A 111 4.71 8.74 3.75
CA SER A 111 3.60 8.75 4.73
C SER A 111 2.34 8.09 4.17
N THR A 112 1.38 7.85 5.04
CA THR A 112 0.03 7.36 4.71
C THR A 112 -0.98 8.02 5.65
N GLU A 113 -2.24 8.15 5.23
CA GLU A 113 -3.30 8.72 6.06
C GLU A 113 -3.68 7.81 7.25
N ASP A 114 -3.34 6.53 7.18
CA ASP A 114 -3.74 5.52 8.17
C ASP A 114 -2.83 5.50 9.42
N THR A 115 -1.63 6.10 9.37
CA THR A 115 -0.67 6.08 10.48
C THR A 115 0.08 7.41 10.60
N GLU A 116 0.44 7.79 11.83
CA GLU A 116 1.32 8.95 12.08
C GLU A 116 2.80 8.65 11.79
N THR A 117 3.14 7.41 11.39
CA THR A 117 4.53 7.04 11.15
C THR A 117 5.00 7.48 9.77
N GLU A 118 6.14 8.17 9.75
CA GLU A 118 6.79 8.63 8.54
C GLU A 118 8.18 8.00 8.38
N TYR A 119 8.62 7.88 7.14
CA TYR A 119 9.96 7.38 6.80
C TYR A 119 10.64 8.31 5.80
N CYS A 120 11.87 8.68 6.08
CA CYS A 120 12.70 9.46 5.18
C CYS A 120 13.43 8.50 4.26
N VAL A 121 13.21 8.62 2.95
CA VAL A 121 13.87 7.83 1.91
C VAL A 121 14.76 8.75 1.07
N ARG A 122 16.04 8.39 0.95
CA ARG A 122 16.99 9.10 0.10
C ARG A 122 17.36 8.23 -1.08
N ILE A 123 17.15 8.73 -2.28
CA ILE A 123 17.47 8.05 -3.54
C ILE A 123 18.53 8.83 -4.31
N THR A 124 19.61 8.14 -4.66
CA THR A 124 20.67 8.62 -5.54
C THR A 124 20.64 7.83 -6.84
N LEU A 125 20.68 8.55 -7.96
CA LEU A 125 20.75 7.95 -9.29
C LEU A 125 22.17 8.10 -9.80
N THR A 126 22.75 6.99 -10.25
CA THR A 126 24.08 6.94 -10.86
C THR A 126 23.93 6.51 -12.30
N LEU A 127 24.67 7.12 -13.23
CA LEU A 127 24.56 6.78 -14.64
C LEU A 127 24.94 5.31 -14.83
N ASP A 128 24.10 4.55 -15.53
CA ASP A 128 24.40 3.16 -15.88
C ASP A 128 25.35 3.16 -17.08
N GLU A 129 26.64 3.18 -16.80
CA GLU A 129 27.71 2.95 -17.78
C GLU A 129 27.77 1.46 -18.15
N GLN A 130 26.68 0.88 -18.68
CA GLN A 130 26.80 -0.40 -19.38
C GLN A 130 27.90 -0.26 -20.43
N PRO A 131 28.79 -1.27 -20.58
CA PRO A 131 29.96 -1.13 -21.41
C PRO A 131 29.52 -0.63 -22.77
N PRO A 132 30.04 0.51 -23.24
CA PRO A 132 29.61 1.04 -24.51
C PRO A 132 29.82 -0.08 -25.53
N VAL A 133 28.86 -0.25 -26.44
CA VAL A 133 29.21 -0.86 -27.72
C VAL A 133 30.39 -0.04 -28.22
N VAL A 134 31.59 -0.62 -28.17
CA VAL A 134 32.85 0.11 -28.39
C VAL A 134 32.87 0.49 -29.86
N PHE A 135 32.32 1.66 -30.16
CA PHE A 135 32.55 2.31 -31.43
C PHE A 135 33.93 2.96 -31.35
N PRO A 136 34.84 2.67 -32.29
CA PRO A 136 36.14 3.34 -32.32
C PRO A 136 35.96 4.86 -32.30
N GLY A 137 36.47 5.54 -31.26
CA GLY A 137 36.39 7.00 -31.08
C GLY A 137 35.34 7.52 -30.10
N ALA A 138 34.79 6.69 -29.21
CA ALA A 138 33.77 7.10 -28.23
C ALA A 138 34.31 7.55 -26.85
N ASP A 139 35.63 7.57 -26.64
CA ASP A 139 36.25 7.75 -25.32
C ASP A 139 36.08 9.15 -24.70
N ASP A 140 35.66 10.16 -25.48
CA ASP A 140 35.57 11.58 -25.05
C ASP A 140 34.14 12.13 -24.99
N ARG A 141 33.11 11.29 -24.83
CA ARG A 141 31.74 11.83 -24.70
C ARG A 141 31.56 12.54 -23.36
N PRO A 142 31.18 13.82 -23.33
CA PRO A 142 30.82 14.49 -22.09
C PRO A 142 29.64 13.76 -21.43
N PRO A 143 29.54 13.77 -20.09
CA PRO A 143 28.40 13.20 -19.40
C PRO A 143 27.10 13.81 -19.95
N PRO A 144 26.02 13.02 -20.03
CA PRO A 144 24.73 13.53 -20.47
C PRO A 144 24.29 14.70 -19.58
N ASP A 145 23.67 15.69 -20.21
CA ASP A 145 23.03 16.82 -19.52
C ASP A 145 22.05 16.30 -18.45
N PRO A 146 22.00 16.86 -17.22
CA PRO A 146 21.06 16.44 -16.17
C PRO A 146 19.59 16.37 -16.60
N GLY A 147 19.18 17.20 -17.57
CA GLY A 147 17.84 17.18 -18.16
C GLY A 147 17.60 16.06 -19.19
N MET A 148 18.65 15.34 -19.61
CA MET A 148 18.57 14.27 -20.61
C MET A 148 18.11 12.96 -19.97
N LEU A 149 17.19 12.28 -20.65
CA LEU A 149 16.78 10.92 -20.29
C LEU A 149 17.93 9.96 -20.58
N ALA A 150 18.32 9.18 -19.58
CA ALA A 150 19.30 8.11 -19.71
C ALA A 150 18.95 6.95 -18.76
N PHE A 151 19.71 5.85 -18.86
CA PHE A 151 19.60 4.76 -17.90
C PHE A 151 20.41 5.09 -16.65
N TYR A 152 19.75 5.04 -15.50
CA TYR A 152 20.35 5.26 -14.20
C TYR A 152 20.11 4.07 -13.28
N LEU A 153 21.12 3.72 -12.50
CA LEU A 153 21.04 2.80 -11.38
C LEU A 153 20.66 3.57 -10.11
N SER A 154 19.60 3.14 -9.44
CA SER A 154 19.19 3.72 -8.17
C SER A 154 19.89 3.07 -6.98
N HIS A 155 20.36 3.91 -6.07
CA HIS A 155 20.75 3.52 -4.72
C HIS A 155 19.85 4.23 -3.73
N ALA A 156 19.23 3.49 -2.81
CA ALA A 156 18.26 4.03 -1.89
C ALA A 156 18.57 3.63 -0.46
N THR A 157 18.35 4.56 0.47
CA THR A 157 18.46 4.33 1.91
C THR A 157 17.22 4.89 2.60
N PHE A 158 16.90 4.36 3.78
CA PHE A 158 15.76 4.84 4.56
C PHE A 158 16.09 4.98 6.05
N SER A 159 15.41 5.91 6.71
CA SER A 159 15.42 6.09 8.16
C SER A 159 14.01 6.37 8.67
N LYS A 160 13.75 6.06 9.94
CA LYS A 160 12.47 6.40 10.59
C LYS A 160 12.40 7.91 10.87
N GLY A 161 11.23 8.51 10.64
CA GLY A 161 10.97 9.95 10.79
C GLY A 161 10.93 10.67 9.43
N SER A 162 10.45 11.91 9.42
CA SER A 162 10.46 12.77 8.23
C SER A 162 11.87 13.16 7.79
N CYS A 163 12.01 13.53 6.52
CA CYS A 163 13.22 14.18 6.07
C CYS A 163 13.23 15.64 6.58
N HIS A 164 14.37 16.07 7.13
CA HIS A 164 14.64 17.46 7.52
C HIS A 164 15.82 17.99 6.71
#